data_AF-A0A2T5H2D8-F1
#
_entry.id   AF-A0A2T5H2D8-F1
#
_cell.length_a   1.000
_cell.length_b   1.000
_cell.length_c   1.000
_cell.angle_alpha   90.00
_cell.angle_beta   90.00
_cell.angle_gamma   90.00
#
_symmetry.space_group_name_H-M   'P 1'
#
loop_
_entity.id
_entity.type
_entity.pdbx_description
1 polymer ?
#
loop_
_entity_poly.entity_id
_entity_poly.type
_entity_poly.pdbx_seq_one_letter_code
_entity_poly.pdbx_strand_id
1 'polypeptide(L)'
;MVDPLTFATGEDESLVSIVGRLATETKSLATAEVAVYKAKFGETASAYKSAAMFFAVAGVLALAALIALLVGAILTVATLVGPGWATAIVVVAVLAVAAILAMIGKSKLQTKSEPVS
;
A
#
# COMPACT_ATOMS: atom_id res chain seq x y z
N MET A 1 -56.51 28.04 -51.60
CA MET A 1 -56.63 26.60 -51.28
C MET A 1 -55.57 26.33 -50.23
N VAL A 2 -56.01 26.14 -48.99
CA VAL A 2 -55.14 25.96 -47.83
C VAL A 2 -55.12 24.47 -47.58
N ASP A 3 -53.98 23.82 -47.80
CA ASP A 3 -53.77 22.40 -47.48
C ASP A 3 -52.84 22.26 -46.27
N PRO A 4 -52.99 21.17 -45.49
CA PRO A 4 -52.88 21.20 -44.05
C PRO A 4 -51.50 20.74 -43.56
N LEU A 5 -50.95 21.49 -42.61
CA LEU A 5 -50.20 21.04 -41.43
C LEU A 5 -49.53 19.66 -41.60
N THR A 6 -48.52 19.53 -42.46
CA THR A 6 -47.60 18.38 -42.43
C THR A 6 -46.45 18.72 -41.48
N PHE A 7 -46.74 18.71 -40.19
CA PHE A 7 -45.71 18.69 -39.13
C PHE A 7 -45.41 17.22 -38.81
N ALA A 8 -44.74 16.52 -39.73
CA ALA A 8 -44.30 15.15 -39.49
C ALA A 8 -42.78 15.12 -39.26
N THR A 9 -42.40 15.17 -37.97
CA THR A 9 -41.33 14.37 -37.34
C THR A 9 -39.86 14.59 -37.72
N GLY A 10 -39.45 15.76 -38.22
CA GLY A 10 -38.03 16.09 -38.47
C GLY A 10 -37.22 16.50 -37.22
N GLU A 11 -37.89 16.90 -36.15
CA GLU A 11 -37.24 17.38 -34.91
C GLU A 11 -36.83 16.23 -33.97
N ASP A 12 -37.53 15.10 -34.04
CA ASP A 12 -37.25 13.92 -33.23
C ASP A 12 -35.97 13.19 -33.67
N GLU A 13 -35.64 13.19 -34.98
CA GLU A 13 -34.42 12.56 -35.50
C GLU A 13 -33.15 13.31 -35.05
N SER A 14 -33.22 14.64 -34.95
CA SER A 14 -32.11 15.50 -34.49
C SER A 14 -31.85 15.33 -32.99
N LEU A 15 -32.88 15.35 -32.15
CA LEU A 15 -32.73 15.17 -30.70
C LEU A 15 -32.22 13.78 -30.33
N VAL A 16 -32.74 12.74 -31.00
CA VAL A 16 -32.24 11.37 -30.82
C VAL A 16 -30.76 11.25 -31.25
N SER A 17 -30.35 11.94 -32.32
CA SER A 17 -28.96 11.95 -32.77
C SER A 17 -27.99 12.70 -31.82
N ILE A 18 -28.42 13.81 -31.21
CA ILE A 18 -27.63 14.58 -30.25
C ILE A 18 -27.47 13.77 -28.95
N VAL A 19 -28.56 13.18 -28.45
CA VAL A 19 -28.52 12.30 -27.26
C VAL A 19 -27.64 11.07 -27.51
N GLY A 20 -27.69 10.48 -28.71
CA GLY A 20 -26.80 9.38 -29.11
C GLY A 20 -25.32 9.78 -29.12
N ARG A 21 -24.99 11.00 -29.57
CA ARG A 21 -23.61 11.53 -29.54
C ARG A 21 -23.14 11.83 -28.12
N LEU A 22 -23.96 12.46 -27.27
CA LEU A 22 -23.63 12.68 -25.85
C LEU A 22 -23.45 11.36 -25.09
N ALA A 23 -24.27 10.35 -25.35
CA ALA A 23 -24.12 9.02 -24.75
C ALA A 23 -22.78 8.36 -25.18
N THR A 24 -22.40 8.54 -26.45
CA THR A 24 -21.14 8.04 -26.98
C THR A 24 -19.92 8.78 -26.41
N GLU A 25 -20.00 10.11 -26.28
CA GLU A 25 -18.95 10.93 -25.66
C GLU A 25 -18.80 10.66 -24.16
N THR A 26 -19.91 10.48 -23.45
CA THR A 26 -19.91 10.13 -22.01
C THR A 26 -19.28 8.75 -21.79
N LYS A 27 -19.58 7.78 -22.65
CA LYS A 27 -18.93 6.46 -22.61
C LYS A 27 -17.43 6.56 -22.89
N SER A 28 -17.04 7.38 -23.87
CA SER A 28 -15.62 7.63 -24.18
C SER A 28 -14.88 8.25 -22.99
N LEU A 29 -15.46 9.26 -22.34
CA LEU A 29 -14.91 9.91 -21.16
C LEU A 29 -14.78 8.95 -19.98
N ALA A 30 -15.82 8.15 -19.69
CA ALA A 30 -15.78 7.14 -18.64
C ALA A 30 -14.66 6.11 -18.89
N THR A 31 -14.46 5.71 -20.15
CA THR A 31 -13.39 4.76 -20.51
C THR A 31 -12.00 5.40 -20.36
N ALA A 32 -11.87 6.69 -20.66
CA ALA A 32 -10.64 7.45 -20.48
C ALA A 32 -10.28 7.64 -19.00
N GLU A 33 -11.25 7.99 -18.14
CA GLU A 33 -11.02 8.09 -16.70
C GLU A 33 -10.61 6.75 -16.10
N VAL A 34 -11.26 5.65 -16.50
CA VAL A 34 -10.87 4.29 -16.09
C VAL A 34 -9.44 3.96 -16.54
N ALA A 35 -9.06 4.34 -17.77
CA ALA A 35 -7.70 4.14 -18.27
C ALA A 35 -6.65 4.96 -17.50
N VAL A 36 -6.95 6.22 -17.18
CA VAL A 36 -6.09 7.10 -16.37
C VAL A 36 -5.94 6.57 -14.95
N TYR A 37 -7.05 6.17 -14.30
CA TYR A 37 -7.03 5.51 -13.00
C TYR A 37 -6.15 4.26 -13.08
N LYS A 38 -6.41 3.37 -14.03
CA LYS A 38 -5.66 2.11 -14.19
C LYS A 38 -4.16 2.33 -14.44
N ALA A 39 -3.78 3.37 -15.19
CA ALA A 39 -2.37 3.74 -15.40
C ALA A 39 -1.71 4.21 -14.10
N LYS A 40 -2.35 5.13 -13.38
CA LYS A 40 -1.84 5.63 -12.08
C LYS A 40 -1.72 4.52 -11.04
N PHE A 41 -2.71 3.63 -10.99
CA PHE A 41 -2.68 2.44 -10.14
C PHE A 41 -1.65 1.41 -10.59
N GLY A 42 -1.47 1.18 -11.89
CA GLY A 42 -0.51 0.21 -12.44
C GLY A 42 0.95 0.63 -12.23
N GLU A 43 1.25 1.91 -12.44
CA GLU A 43 2.59 2.46 -12.21
C GLU A 43 2.97 2.41 -10.73
N THR A 44 2.04 2.81 -9.86
CA THR A 44 2.22 2.69 -8.41
C THR A 44 2.33 1.22 -7.98
N ALA A 45 1.43 0.34 -8.44
CA ALA A 45 1.44 -1.07 -8.08
C ALA A 45 2.72 -1.80 -8.51
N SER A 46 3.29 -1.46 -9.67
CA SER A 46 4.56 -2.04 -10.14
C SER A 46 5.73 -1.65 -9.24
N ALA A 47 5.83 -0.37 -8.86
CA ALA A 47 6.84 0.12 -7.94
C ALA A 47 6.72 -0.55 -6.55
N TYR A 48 5.50 -0.67 -6.02
CA TYR A 48 5.25 -1.35 -4.76
C TYR A 48 5.58 -2.85 -4.81
N LYS A 49 5.30 -3.53 -5.93
CA LYS A 49 5.63 -4.95 -6.11
C LYS A 49 7.13 -5.20 -6.09
N SER A 50 7.90 -4.37 -6.82
CA SER A 50 9.35 -4.44 -6.83
C SER A 50 9.93 -4.16 -5.44
N ALA A 51 9.48 -3.07 -4.80
CA ALA A 51 9.88 -2.73 -3.44
C ALA A 51 9.56 -3.85 -2.44
N ALA A 52 8.39 -4.49 -2.53
CA ALA A 52 8.00 -5.60 -1.66
C ALA A 52 8.96 -6.80 -1.75
N MET A 53 9.45 -7.12 -2.95
CA MET A 53 10.45 -8.19 -3.12
C MET A 53 11.77 -7.84 -2.45
N PHE A 54 12.28 -6.63 -2.67
CA PHE A 54 13.50 -6.16 -2.01
C PHE A 54 13.35 -6.11 -0.49
N PHE A 55 12.22 -5.62 0.03
CA PHE A 55 11.93 -5.61 1.46
C PHE A 55 11.81 -7.02 2.04
N ALA A 56 11.24 -7.98 1.31
CA ALA A 56 11.18 -9.37 1.76
C ALA A 56 12.59 -9.96 1.90
N VAL A 57 13.44 -9.80 0.89
CA VAL A 57 14.83 -10.28 0.93
C VAL A 57 15.62 -9.56 2.03
N ALA A 58 15.50 -8.24 2.13
CA ALA A 58 16.16 -7.46 3.17
C ALA A 58 15.71 -7.88 4.58
N GLY A 59 14.41 -8.16 4.77
CA GLY A 59 13.88 -8.66 6.04
C GLY A 59 14.46 -10.01 6.43
N VAL A 60 14.53 -10.95 5.47
CA VAL A 60 15.16 -12.27 5.69
C VAL A 60 16.64 -12.12 6.02
N LEU A 61 17.38 -11.30 5.29
CA LEU A 61 18.80 -11.06 5.54
C LEU A 61 19.04 -10.37 6.88
N ALA A 62 18.22 -9.37 7.25
CA ALA A 62 18.29 -8.71 8.54
C ALA A 62 18.01 -9.69 9.69
N LEU A 63 17.03 -10.59 9.53
CA LEU A 63 16.75 -11.64 10.51
C LEU A 63 17.93 -12.62 10.64
N ALA A 64 18.49 -13.08 9.51
CA ALA A 64 19.64 -13.97 9.51
C ALA A 64 20.87 -13.32 10.18
N ALA A 65 21.15 -12.06 9.85
CA ALA A 65 22.22 -11.29 10.47
C ALA A 65 22.00 -11.10 11.98
N LEU A 66 20.76 -10.82 12.40
CA LEU A 66 20.42 -10.72 13.82
C LEU A 66 20.65 -12.05 14.55
N ILE A 67 20.19 -13.17 13.99
CA ILE A 67 20.43 -14.51 14.58
C ILE A 67 21.94 -14.78 14.70
N ALA A 68 22.71 -14.54 13.64
CA ALA A 68 24.17 -14.71 13.66
C ALA A 68 24.85 -13.82 14.71
N LEU A 69 24.39 -12.57 14.84
CA LEU A 69 24.88 -11.63 15.85
C LEU A 69 24.59 -12.13 17.27
N LEU A 70 23.38 -12.64 17.53
CA LEU A 70 23.02 -13.21 18.83
C LEU A 70 23.86 -14.43 19.16
N VAL A 71 24.06 -15.35 18.19
CA VAL A 71 24.95 -16.50 18.36
C VAL A 71 26.38 -16.04 18.66
N GLY A 72 26.91 -15.09 17.91
CA GLY A 72 28.23 -14.52 18.14
C GLY A 72 28.38 -13.89 19.54
N ALA A 73 27.37 -13.14 19.98
CA ALA A 73 27.33 -12.56 21.33
C ALA A 73 27.32 -13.66 22.41
N ILE A 74 26.50 -14.69 22.24
CA ILE A 74 26.44 -15.84 23.16
C ILE A 74 27.81 -16.52 23.24
N LEU A 75 28.41 -16.86 22.10
CA LEU A 75 29.72 -17.53 22.06
C LEU A 75 30.82 -16.68 22.70
N THR A 76 30.80 -15.37 22.48
CA THR A 76 31.76 -14.44 23.09
C THR A 76 31.61 -14.42 24.61
N VAL A 77 30.39 -14.24 25.13
CA VAL A 77 30.12 -14.18 26.57
C VAL A 77 30.31 -15.54 27.24
N ALA A 78 30.05 -16.64 26.51
CA ALA A 78 30.22 -18.00 27.01
C ALA A 78 31.66 -18.30 27.43
N THR A 79 32.66 -17.61 26.87
CA THR A 79 34.07 -17.74 27.29
C THR A 79 34.31 -17.25 28.72
N LEU A 80 33.45 -16.38 29.27
CA LEU A 80 33.59 -15.81 30.61
C LEU A 80 32.71 -16.52 31.66
N VAL A 81 31.46 -16.85 31.31
CA VAL A 81 30.44 -17.31 32.28
C VAL A 81 29.87 -18.69 31.97
N GLY A 82 30.34 -19.32 30.90
CA GLY A 82 29.83 -20.60 30.40
C GLY A 82 28.58 -20.45 29.50
N PRO A 83 28.24 -21.48 28.69
CA PRO A 83 27.23 -21.36 27.65
C PRO A 83 25.82 -21.07 28.16
N GLY A 84 25.42 -21.68 29.28
CA GLY A 84 24.06 -21.53 29.83
C GLY A 84 23.77 -20.14 30.41
N TRP A 85 24.75 -19.55 31.11
CA TRP A 85 24.59 -18.20 31.63
C TRP A 85 24.71 -17.14 30.54
N ALA A 86 25.58 -17.37 29.55
CA ALA A 86 25.70 -16.48 28.40
C ALA A 86 24.39 -16.37 27.60
N THR A 87 23.73 -17.50 27.32
CA THR A 87 22.42 -17.49 26.66
C THR A 87 21.38 -16.75 27.48
N ALA A 88 21.29 -17.00 28.79
CA ALA A 88 20.34 -16.31 29.67
C ALA A 88 20.57 -14.78 29.65
N ILE A 89 21.81 -14.32 29.79
CA ILE A 89 22.16 -12.90 29.79
C ILE A 89 21.78 -12.24 28.46
N VAL A 90 22.17 -12.83 27.33
CA VAL A 90 21.89 -12.26 26.01
C VAL A 90 20.38 -12.21 25.75
N VAL A 91 19.63 -13.25 26.10
CA VAL A 91 18.17 -13.28 25.93
C VAL A 91 17.51 -12.17 26.76
N VAL A 92 17.87 -12.02 28.04
CA VAL A 92 17.32 -10.96 28.89
C VAL A 92 17.64 -9.57 28.34
N ALA A 93 18.88 -9.34 27.89
CA ALA A 93 19.28 -8.07 27.30
C ALA A 93 18.47 -7.74 26.02
N VAL A 94 18.28 -8.72 25.13
CA VAL A 94 17.49 -8.54 23.90
C VAL A 94 16.02 -8.29 24.21
N LEU A 95 15.43 -8.99 25.18
CA LEU A 95 14.05 -8.76 25.59
C LEU A 95 13.85 -7.37 26.20
N ALA A 96 14.82 -6.87 26.95
CA ALA A 96 14.77 -5.50 27.46
C ALA A 96 14.76 -4.47 26.31
N VAL A 97 15.62 -4.64 25.31
CA VAL A 97 15.64 -3.76 24.11
C VAL A 97 14.33 -3.88 23.33
N ALA A 98 13.80 -5.09 23.13
CA ALA A 98 12.54 -5.32 22.45
C ALA A 98 11.36 -4.65 23.18
N ALA A 99 11.32 -4.72 24.51
CA ALA A 99 10.30 -4.05 25.32
C ALA A 99 10.35 -2.52 25.15
N ILE A 100 11.55 -1.93 25.13
CA ILE A 100 11.74 -0.49 24.89
C ILE A 100 11.23 -0.10 23.50
N LEU A 101 11.63 -0.84 22.47
CA LEU A 101 11.18 -0.60 21.10
C LEU A 101 9.66 -0.72 20.96
N ALA A 102 9.04 -1.72 21.61
CA ALA A 102 7.60 -1.90 21.63
C ALA A 102 6.87 -0.72 22.29
N MET A 103 7.40 -0.19 23.39
CA MET A 103 6.86 1.01 24.05
C MET A 103 6.95 2.24 23.14
N ILE A 104 8.09 2.47 22.50
CA ILE A 104 8.27 3.58 21.54
C ILE A 104 7.28 3.45 20.37
N GLY A 105 7.13 2.25 19.82
CA GLY A 105 6.19 1.96 18.75
C GLY A 105 4.75 2.26 19.16
N LYS A 106 4.35 1.80 20.35
CA LYS A 106 3.02 2.09 20.92
C LYS A 106 2.77 3.59 21.04
N SER A 107 3.72 4.36 21.58
CA SER A 107 3.58 5.81 21.71
C SER A 107 3.39 6.53 20.37
N LYS A 108 4.11 6.11 19.32
CA LYS A 108 3.96 6.69 17.98
C LYS A 108 2.58 6.42 17.36
N LEU A 109 1.96 5.28 17.67
CA LEU A 109 0.61 4.96 17.21
C LEU A 109 -0.44 5.81 17.94
N GLN A 110 -0.24 6.08 19.23
CA GLN A 110 -1.18 6.87 20.04
C GLN A 110 -1.20 8.36 19.65
N THR A 111 -0.05 8.95 19.30
CA THR A 111 0.03 10.34 18.80
C THR A 111 -0.75 10.55 17.49
N LYS A 112 -0.90 9.53 16.64
CA LYS A 112 -1.59 9.67 15.35
C LYS A 112 -3.11 9.58 15.45
N SER A 113 -3.65 9.35 16.66
CA SER A 113 -5.08 9.18 16.93
C SER A 113 -5.71 10.32 17.72
N GLU A 114 -4.99 11.41 18.02
CA GLU A 114 -5.62 12.63 18.52
C GLU A 114 -6.34 13.32 17.33
N PRO A 115 -7.68 13.34 17.30
CA PRO A 115 -8.39 14.11 16.29
C PRO A 115 -8.01 15.57 16.50
N VAL A 116 -7.52 16.21 15.44
CA VAL A 116 -7.34 17.66 15.40
C VAL A 116 -8.72 18.30 15.70
N SER A 117 -8.88 18.82 16.91
CA SER A 117 -10.01 19.64 17.33
C SER A 117 -9.82 21.08 16.87
#